data_AF-A0A1I5QAD0-F1
#
_entry.id   AF-A0A1I5QAD0-F1
#
_cell.length_a   1.000
_cell.length_b   1.000
_cell.length_c   1.000
_cell.angle_alpha   90.00
_cell.angle_beta   90.00
_cell.angle_gamma   90.00
#
_symmetry.space_group_name_H-M   'P 1'
#
loop_
_entity.id
_entity.type
_entity.pdbx_description
1 polymer ?
#
loop_
_entity_poly.entity_id
_entity_poly.type
_entity_poly.pdbx_seq_one_letter_code
_entity_poly.pdbx_strand_id
1 'polypeptide(L)'
;MRLPGLHSRRGQAGWIAGAAVVVLALFVWVAPYNIAARLPHLPGVSWLLHTYMQNAVRTWSLGTEAPDWYDEDDPALVRLGAGHFETGCAPCHGAPGRPPNPVTRGMRPAPPPLDEPAADYAPRELHWIVRNGFKYTGMPAWPSADREDELWALVAFLRDYPALDAEDYAALAYGPSAPPDLNAARRITFGGLNDRLDELTDTCARCHGEDGLGREGTAPRLAGQSQAYMEETLDAYASGLRPSGIMEPVAATLSQAEIAQLAEHYAGLPAGPAAPADPDRDALITEGAALAKLGDAERPSCLSCHGEGGEVRRNPLFPRIAGQDERFLLVWLRLWRDRPFGGTPYAQVMHEAARWLTDAQTEALAAYFSTLDPESRSDPAE
;
A
#
# COMPACT_ATOMS: atom_id res chain seq x y z
N MET A 1 60.61 15.20 54.61
CA MET A 1 59.23 14.97 55.09
C MET A 1 58.33 14.79 53.87
N ARG A 2 57.53 13.71 53.83
CA ARG A 2 56.83 13.18 52.64
C ARG A 2 55.66 14.05 52.19
N LEU A 3 55.52 14.23 50.87
CA LEU A 3 54.36 14.83 50.20
C LEU A 3 53.13 13.90 50.27
N PRO A 4 51.93 14.40 50.58
CA PRO A 4 50.72 13.59 50.62
C PRO A 4 49.98 13.56 49.27
N GLY A 5 49.54 12.35 48.88
CA GLY A 5 48.16 12.15 48.40
C GLY A 5 47.84 12.31 46.92
N LEU A 6 48.46 11.51 46.03
CA LEU A 6 47.96 11.27 44.65
C LEU A 6 47.28 9.90 44.46
N HIS A 7 46.92 9.21 45.54
CA HIS A 7 46.11 7.99 45.49
C HIS A 7 44.64 8.35 45.72
N SER A 8 43.76 8.09 44.73
CA SER A 8 42.39 7.58 44.93
C SER A 8 41.42 7.84 43.76
N ARG A 9 41.65 8.81 42.86
CA ARG A 9 40.64 9.13 41.82
C ARG A 9 40.32 7.98 40.85
N ARG A 10 41.31 7.14 40.51
CA ARG A 10 41.10 5.95 39.65
C ARG A 10 40.37 4.81 40.35
N GLY A 11 40.57 4.64 41.66
CA GLY A 11 39.87 3.62 42.45
C GLY A 11 38.40 3.97 42.68
N GLN A 12 38.11 5.24 42.94
CA GLN A 12 36.73 5.71 43.12
C GLN A 12 35.89 5.58 41.84
N ALA A 13 36.45 5.90 40.67
CA ALA A 13 35.74 5.75 39.39
C ALA A 13 35.36 4.29 39.09
N GLY A 14 36.25 3.33 39.38
CA GLY A 14 35.97 1.89 39.20
C GLY A 14 34.88 1.36 40.12
N TRP A 15 34.86 1.79 41.38
CA TRP A 15 33.81 1.43 42.34
C TRP A 15 32.45 2.01 41.97
N ILE A 16 32.40 3.27 41.52
CA ILE A 16 31.15 3.91 41.06
C ILE A 16 30.60 3.18 39.83
N ALA A 17 31.45 2.86 38.85
CA ALA A 17 31.04 2.11 37.67
C ALA A 17 30.52 0.71 38.03
N GLY A 18 31.23 -0.02 38.91
CA GLY A 18 30.80 -1.33 39.37
C GLY A 18 29.46 -1.30 40.12
N ALA A 19 29.27 -0.32 41.01
CA ALA A 19 28.01 -0.13 41.72
C ALA A 19 26.85 0.19 40.77
N ALA A 20 27.08 1.04 39.76
CA ALA A 20 26.06 1.35 38.76
C ALA A 20 25.63 0.10 37.96
N VAL A 21 26.57 -0.77 37.59
CA VAL A 21 26.27 -2.02 36.89
C VAL A 21 25.44 -2.97 37.77
N VAL A 22 25.78 -3.11 39.05
CA VAL A 22 25.01 -3.95 39.99
C VAL A 22 23.61 -3.40 40.19
N VAL A 23 23.46 -2.08 40.34
CA VAL A 23 22.14 -1.43 40.48
C VAL A 23 21.29 -1.66 39.22
N LEU A 24 21.87 -1.51 38.02
CA LEU A 24 21.19 -1.77 36.77
C LEU A 24 20.76 -3.24 36.65
N ALA A 25 21.65 -4.17 36.98
CA ALA A 25 21.34 -5.61 36.96
C ALA A 25 20.22 -5.97 37.94
N LEU A 26 20.23 -5.40 39.15
CA LEU A 26 19.16 -5.58 40.13
C LEU A 26 17.84 -4.96 39.65
N PHE A 27 17.87 -3.78 39.03
CA PHE A 27 16.67 -3.15 38.48
C PHE A 27 16.03 -4.01 37.38
N VAL A 28 16.84 -4.60 36.50
CA VAL A 28 16.35 -5.53 35.47
C VAL A 28 15.80 -6.81 36.10
N TRP A 29 16.50 -7.40 37.08
CA TRP A 29 16.10 -8.66 37.70
C TRP A 29 14.84 -8.54 38.57
N VAL A 30 14.74 -7.47 39.35
CA VAL A 30 13.59 -7.20 40.23
C VAL A 30 12.41 -6.62 39.44
N ALA A 31 12.67 -5.98 38.31
CA ALA A 31 11.69 -5.31 37.46
C ALA A 31 10.71 -4.42 38.26
N PRO A 32 11.20 -3.47 39.09
CA PRO A 32 10.33 -2.65 39.94
C PRO A 32 9.49 -1.66 39.12
N TYR A 33 9.80 -1.46 37.83
CA TYR A 33 9.00 -0.66 36.91
C TYR A 33 7.83 -1.47 36.36
N ASN A 34 6.62 -1.11 36.79
CA ASN A 34 5.40 -1.78 36.34
C ASN A 34 5.07 -1.38 34.89
N ILE A 35 5.17 -2.33 33.97
CA ILE A 35 4.95 -2.14 32.53
C ILE A 35 3.48 -2.32 32.09
N ALA A 36 2.54 -2.38 33.03
CA ALA A 36 1.12 -2.49 32.68
C ALA A 36 0.65 -1.25 31.90
N ALA A 37 0.14 -1.47 30.68
CA ALA A 37 -0.31 -0.40 29.77
C ALA A 37 -1.45 0.48 30.32
N ARG A 38 -2.11 0.11 31.42
CA ARG A 38 -3.11 0.97 32.07
C ARG A 38 -2.49 2.07 32.95
N LEU A 39 -1.19 1.97 33.27
CA LEU A 39 -0.49 2.91 34.14
C LEU A 39 0.26 3.95 33.31
N PRO A 40 0.35 5.22 33.76
CA PRO A 40 1.17 6.21 33.10
C PRO A 40 2.66 5.90 33.28
N HIS A 41 3.48 6.41 32.35
CA HIS A 41 4.92 6.43 32.55
C HIS A 41 5.30 7.28 33.78
N LEU A 42 6.48 7.01 34.35
CA LEU A 42 7.06 7.87 35.37
C LEU A 42 7.26 9.29 34.81
N PRO A 43 7.21 10.34 35.65
CA PRO A 43 7.46 11.71 35.22
C PRO A 43 8.76 11.84 34.42
N GLY A 44 8.69 12.51 33.27
CA GLY A 44 9.84 12.74 32.37
C GLY A 44 10.14 11.60 31.38
N VAL A 45 9.70 10.36 31.64
CA VAL A 45 9.95 9.23 30.73
C VAL A 45 9.25 9.44 29.38
N SER A 46 7.98 9.87 29.38
CA SER A 46 7.26 10.17 28.14
C SER A 46 7.97 11.24 27.30
N TRP A 47 8.44 12.31 27.94
CA TRP A 47 9.20 13.37 27.26
C TRP A 47 10.50 12.83 26.65
N LEU A 48 11.26 12.03 27.42
CA LEU A 48 12.52 11.44 26.95
C LEU A 48 12.30 10.52 25.75
N LEU A 49 11.32 9.63 25.83
CA LEU A 49 11.00 8.68 24.75
C LEU A 49 10.53 9.41 23.49
N HIS A 50 9.62 10.38 23.63
CA HIS A 50 9.12 11.15 22.49
C HIS A 50 10.23 12.01 21.85
N THR A 51 11.07 12.67 22.65
CA THR A 51 12.22 13.44 22.15
C THR A 51 13.21 12.54 21.42
N TYR A 52 13.52 11.36 21.97
CA TYR A 52 14.41 10.39 21.31
C TYR A 52 13.80 9.91 19.98
N MET A 53 12.49 9.60 19.96
CA MET A 53 11.77 9.20 18.75
C MET A 53 11.88 10.27 17.66
N GLN A 54 11.56 11.53 17.96
CA GLN A 54 11.65 12.64 17.00
C GLN A 54 13.08 12.82 16.47
N ASN A 55 14.09 12.76 17.35
CA ASN A 55 15.49 12.87 16.94
C ASN A 55 15.95 11.67 16.11
N ALA A 56 15.46 10.46 16.42
CA ALA A 56 15.73 9.27 15.64
C ALA A 56 15.14 9.41 14.23
N VAL A 57 13.87 9.78 14.10
CA VAL A 57 13.23 10.04 12.79
C VAL A 57 14.07 11.03 11.98
N ARG A 58 14.37 12.20 12.56
CA ARG A 58 15.21 13.25 11.92
C ARG A 58 16.56 12.74 11.43
N THR A 59 17.21 11.89 12.22
CA THR A 59 18.55 11.37 11.93
C THR A 59 18.50 10.28 10.87
N TRP A 60 17.54 9.36 10.97
CA TRP A 60 17.48 8.17 10.12
C TRP A 60 16.73 8.41 8.82
N SER A 61 15.96 9.50 8.70
CA SER A 61 15.35 9.93 7.43
C SER A 61 16.32 10.70 6.52
N LEU A 62 17.56 10.99 6.94
CA LEU A 62 18.50 11.81 6.16
C LEU A 62 18.89 11.19 4.82
N GLY A 63 18.80 9.86 4.68
CA GLY A 63 19.06 9.13 3.44
C GLY A 63 17.81 8.85 2.60
N THR A 64 16.65 9.39 2.99
CA THR A 64 15.40 9.23 2.25
C THR A 64 15.23 10.38 1.28
N GLU A 65 15.22 10.06 -0.01
CA GLU A 65 15.01 11.01 -1.10
C GLU A 65 13.71 10.69 -1.82
N ALA A 66 12.94 11.73 -2.14
CA ALA A 66 11.76 11.58 -2.97
C ALA A 66 12.18 11.19 -4.40
N PRO A 67 11.53 10.19 -5.02
CA PRO A 67 11.76 9.85 -6.41
C PRO A 67 11.43 11.02 -7.35
N ASP A 68 12.02 11.07 -8.53
CA ASP A 68 11.80 12.15 -9.50
C ASP A 68 10.34 12.27 -9.99
N TRP A 69 9.58 11.17 -9.90
CA TRP A 69 8.16 11.14 -10.28
C TRP A 69 7.23 11.57 -9.14
N TYR A 70 7.73 11.78 -7.92
CA TYR A 70 6.92 12.20 -6.80
C TYR A 70 6.53 13.67 -6.94
N ASP A 71 5.22 13.91 -6.96
CA ASP A 71 4.61 15.23 -6.87
C ASP A 71 3.61 15.22 -5.71
N GLU A 72 3.89 16.03 -4.69
CA GLU A 72 3.08 16.13 -3.46
C GLU A 72 1.65 16.57 -3.78
N ASP A 73 1.48 17.39 -4.82
CA ASP A 73 0.20 17.95 -5.22
C ASP A 73 -0.52 17.12 -6.31
N ASP A 74 0.02 15.97 -6.74
CA ASP A 74 -0.67 15.11 -7.73
C ASP A 74 -1.98 14.57 -7.12
N PRO A 75 -3.16 14.99 -7.63
CA PRO A 75 -4.44 14.62 -7.05
C PRO A 75 -4.68 13.11 -7.00
N ALA A 76 -4.06 12.33 -7.88
CA ALA A 76 -4.22 10.87 -7.84
C ALA A 76 -3.24 10.19 -6.90
N LEU A 77 -2.06 10.76 -6.70
CA LEU A 77 -1.14 10.26 -5.68
C LEU A 77 -1.75 10.47 -4.29
N VAL A 78 -2.37 11.63 -4.07
CA VAL A 78 -3.17 11.93 -2.88
C VAL A 78 -4.35 10.98 -2.72
N ARG A 79 -5.14 10.71 -3.79
CA ARG A 79 -6.24 9.74 -3.75
C ARG A 79 -5.78 8.31 -3.44
N LEU A 80 -4.68 7.86 -4.07
CA LEU A 80 -4.08 6.56 -3.79
C LEU A 80 -3.67 6.46 -2.31
N GLY A 81 -3.02 7.50 -1.80
CA GLY A 81 -2.67 7.60 -0.39
C GLY A 81 -3.88 7.60 0.55
N ALA A 82 -4.98 8.26 0.17
CA ALA A 82 -6.23 8.27 0.95
C ALA A 82 -6.84 6.87 1.10
N GLY A 83 -6.90 6.10 0.00
CA GLY A 83 -7.34 4.70 0.03
C GLY A 83 -6.40 3.81 0.87
N HIS A 84 -5.09 4.04 0.78
CA HIS A 84 -4.11 3.35 1.62
C HIS A 84 -4.29 3.65 3.10
N PHE A 85 -4.52 4.92 3.42
CA PHE A 85 -4.73 5.40 4.77
C PHE A 85 -6.01 4.82 5.39
N GLU A 86 -7.13 4.85 4.66
CA GLU A 86 -8.41 4.32 5.13
C GLU A 86 -8.30 2.86 5.57
N THR A 87 -7.57 2.05 4.79
CA THR A 87 -7.41 0.62 5.05
C THR A 87 -6.36 0.33 6.13
N GLY A 88 -5.20 0.96 6.03
CA GLY A 88 -4.02 0.60 6.84
C GLY A 88 -3.84 1.40 8.13
N CYS A 89 -4.23 2.68 8.12
CA CYS A 89 -3.88 3.62 9.19
C CYS A 89 -5.08 4.03 10.03
N ALA A 90 -6.21 4.29 9.36
CA ALA A 90 -7.39 4.85 9.99
C ALA A 90 -8.09 3.96 11.04
N PRO A 91 -7.98 2.62 11.03
CA PRO A 91 -8.45 1.79 12.14
C PRO A 91 -7.74 2.11 13.49
N CYS A 92 -6.49 2.55 13.42
CA CYS A 92 -5.66 2.91 14.57
C CYS A 92 -5.69 4.42 14.87
N HIS A 93 -5.55 5.26 13.85
CA HIS A 93 -5.42 6.71 13.97
C HIS A 93 -6.74 7.47 13.87
N GLY A 94 -7.83 6.81 13.48
CA GLY A 94 -9.08 7.48 13.10
C GLY A 94 -8.99 8.13 11.72
N ALA A 95 -10.04 8.87 11.36
CA ALA A 95 -10.12 9.69 10.16
C ALA A 95 -10.93 10.97 10.47
N PRO A 96 -10.96 11.99 9.60
CA PRO A 96 -11.80 13.16 9.79
C PRO A 96 -13.27 12.76 10.04
N GLY A 97 -13.86 13.26 11.12
CA GLY A 97 -15.21 12.88 11.56
C GLY A 97 -15.35 11.47 12.17
N ARG A 98 -14.29 10.64 12.17
CA ARG A 98 -14.30 9.26 12.66
C ARG A 98 -13.23 9.04 13.74
N PRO A 99 -13.59 9.01 15.03
CA PRO A 99 -12.60 8.85 16.09
C PRO A 99 -11.95 7.45 16.06
N PRO A 100 -10.71 7.31 16.57
CA PRO A 100 -10.05 6.01 16.70
C PRO A 100 -10.90 4.99 17.46
N ASN A 101 -10.77 3.72 17.08
CA ASN A 101 -11.40 2.59 17.75
C ASN A 101 -11.13 2.64 19.27
N PRO A 102 -12.12 2.39 20.14
CA PRO A 102 -11.92 2.39 21.59
C PRO A 102 -10.80 1.46 22.08
N VAL A 103 -10.58 0.34 21.38
CA VAL A 103 -9.49 -0.61 21.66
C VAL A 103 -8.13 0.03 21.37
N THR A 104 -7.96 0.67 20.21
CA THR A 104 -6.69 1.31 19.83
C THR A 104 -6.41 2.56 20.67
N ARG A 105 -7.46 3.31 21.06
CA ARG A 105 -7.37 4.42 22.04
C ARG A 105 -6.85 3.97 23.42
N GLY A 106 -7.05 2.70 23.76
CA GLY A 106 -6.54 2.08 24.98
C GLY A 106 -5.04 1.73 24.95
N MET A 107 -4.40 1.73 23.78
CA MET A 107 -2.98 1.41 23.64
C MET A 107 -2.09 2.43 24.36
N ARG A 108 -0.90 1.99 24.80
CA ARG A 108 0.16 2.87 25.32
C ARG A 108 1.49 2.56 24.63
N PRO A 109 2.07 3.52 23.89
CA PRO A 109 1.51 4.84 23.59
C PRO A 109 0.21 4.74 22.79
N ALA A 110 -0.72 5.68 23.00
CA ALA A 110 -1.93 5.75 22.19
C ALA A 110 -1.56 6.28 20.80
N PRO A 111 -2.11 5.72 19.70
CA PRO A 111 -1.97 6.32 18.38
C PRO A 111 -2.43 7.79 18.43
N PRO A 112 -1.59 8.74 18.02
CA PRO A 112 -1.99 10.14 18.00
C PRO A 112 -3.02 10.37 16.88
N PRO A 113 -3.93 11.35 17.05
CA PRO A 113 -4.63 11.91 15.90
C PRO A 113 -3.59 12.55 14.96
N LEU A 114 -3.88 12.58 13.66
CA LEU A 114 -2.92 13.02 12.65
C LEU A 114 -3.21 14.42 12.10
N ASP A 115 -4.24 15.09 12.61
CA ASP A 115 -4.65 16.45 12.28
C ASP A 115 -3.56 17.49 12.63
N GLU A 116 -2.91 17.39 13.78
CA GLU A 116 -1.82 18.30 14.16
C GLU A 116 -0.40 17.74 13.94
N PRO A 117 -0.09 16.46 14.27
CA PRO A 117 1.30 15.97 14.23
C PRO A 117 1.87 15.72 12.84
N ALA A 118 1.05 15.45 11.81
CA ALA A 118 1.56 15.15 10.47
C ALA A 118 2.12 16.40 9.76
N ALA A 119 1.57 17.58 10.04
CA ALA A 119 1.99 18.85 9.47
C ALA A 119 3.44 19.25 9.84
N ASP A 120 3.89 18.79 11.03
CA ASP A 120 5.19 19.15 11.59
C ASP A 120 6.37 18.31 11.04
N TYR A 121 6.09 17.22 10.33
CA TYR A 121 7.11 16.36 9.74
C TYR A 121 7.39 16.72 8.28
N ALA A 122 8.66 16.70 7.90
CA ALA A 122 9.07 16.80 6.51
C ALA A 122 8.64 15.54 5.72
N PRO A 123 8.44 15.61 4.39
CA PRO A 123 8.04 14.45 3.58
C PRO A 123 8.93 13.20 3.77
N ARG A 124 10.25 13.39 3.84
CA ARG A 124 11.21 12.30 4.13
C ARG A 124 11.03 11.66 5.51
N GLU A 125 10.58 12.44 6.49
CA GLU A 125 10.35 11.97 7.85
C GLU A 125 9.05 11.17 7.91
N LEU A 126 7.98 11.66 7.24
CA LEU A 126 6.73 10.91 7.07
C LEU A 126 6.97 9.58 6.37
N HIS A 127 7.72 9.59 5.26
CA HIS A 127 8.11 8.37 4.55
C HIS A 127 8.82 7.37 5.49
N TRP A 128 9.83 7.84 6.23
CA TRP A 128 10.57 6.99 7.16
C TRP A 128 9.67 6.42 8.25
N ILE A 129 8.78 7.23 8.82
CA ILE A 129 7.82 6.83 9.85
C ILE A 129 6.88 5.74 9.32
N VAL A 130 6.23 5.96 8.18
CA VAL A 130 5.28 5.02 7.58
C VAL A 130 5.98 3.72 7.20
N ARG A 131 7.16 3.81 6.58
CA ARG A 131 7.94 2.65 6.16
C ARG A 131 8.34 1.75 7.32
N ASN A 132 8.78 2.34 8.44
CA ASN A 132 9.47 1.60 9.50
C ASN A 132 8.63 1.35 10.76
N GLY A 133 7.64 2.20 11.02
CA GLY A 133 6.93 2.24 12.29
C GLY A 133 7.87 2.48 13.49
N PHE A 134 7.44 2.07 14.68
CA PHE A 134 8.23 2.23 15.91
C PHE A 134 8.25 0.96 16.76
N LYS A 135 9.45 0.43 17.01
CA LYS A 135 9.66 -0.70 17.92
C LYS A 135 9.06 -0.41 19.30
N TYR A 136 8.48 -1.44 19.92
CA TYR A 136 7.85 -1.37 21.23
C TYR A 136 6.63 -0.42 21.30
N THR A 137 5.98 -0.18 20.16
CA THR A 137 4.71 0.54 20.07
C THR A 137 3.70 -0.29 19.27
N GLY A 138 2.45 0.19 19.19
CA GLY A 138 1.42 -0.39 18.32
C GLY A 138 1.53 0.06 16.86
N MET A 139 2.55 0.86 16.47
CA MET A 139 2.75 1.33 15.10
C MET A 139 3.69 0.38 14.34
N PRO A 140 3.15 -0.48 13.46
CA PRO A 140 3.96 -1.42 12.68
C PRO A 140 4.69 -0.72 11.54
N ALA A 141 5.67 -1.40 10.95
CA ALA A 141 6.22 -1.05 9.65
C ALA A 141 5.19 -1.29 8.55
N TRP A 142 5.32 -0.57 7.43
CA TRP A 142 4.55 -0.89 6.22
C TRP A 142 4.89 -2.32 5.77
N PRO A 143 3.91 -3.19 5.53
CA PRO A 143 4.16 -4.62 5.27
C PRO A 143 4.95 -4.85 3.97
N SER A 144 4.74 -4.01 2.96
CA SER A 144 5.42 -4.03 1.66
C SER A 144 6.46 -2.90 1.58
N ALA A 145 7.48 -2.94 2.45
CA ALA A 145 8.47 -1.85 2.59
C ALA A 145 9.29 -1.56 1.32
N ASP A 146 9.14 -2.36 0.27
CA ASP A 146 9.75 -2.18 -1.05
C ASP A 146 8.81 -1.57 -2.10
N ARG A 147 7.56 -1.29 -1.73
CA ARG A 147 6.57 -0.53 -2.50
C ARG A 147 6.70 0.96 -2.22
N GLU A 148 7.75 1.56 -2.76
CA GLU A 148 8.00 3.01 -2.64
C GLU A 148 6.85 3.85 -3.21
N ASP A 149 6.16 3.33 -4.23
CA ASP A 149 4.95 3.92 -4.80
C ASP A 149 3.82 4.07 -3.77
N GLU A 150 3.55 3.03 -2.97
CA GLU A 150 2.54 3.07 -1.90
C GLU A 150 2.96 4.02 -0.77
N LEU A 151 4.25 4.01 -0.40
CA LEU A 151 4.79 4.83 0.68
C LEU A 151 4.73 6.33 0.33
N TRP A 152 5.15 6.72 -0.87
CA TRP A 152 5.11 8.11 -1.29
C TRP A 152 3.69 8.60 -1.57
N ALA A 153 2.77 7.72 -1.98
CA ALA A 153 1.34 8.03 -2.03
C ALA A 153 0.79 8.40 -0.65
N LEU A 154 1.12 7.61 0.38
CA LEU A 154 0.77 7.92 1.76
C LEU A 154 1.38 9.25 2.22
N VAL A 155 2.63 9.55 1.83
CA VAL A 155 3.24 10.85 2.17
C VAL A 155 2.45 12.00 1.54
N ALA A 156 2.18 11.97 0.24
CA ALA A 156 1.40 13.02 -0.43
C ALA A 156 0.05 13.24 0.28
N PHE A 157 -0.68 12.16 0.56
CA PHE A 157 -1.95 12.24 1.29
C PHE A 157 -1.81 12.80 2.72
N LEU A 158 -0.80 12.38 3.49
CA LEU A 158 -0.60 12.83 4.87
C LEU A 158 -0.23 14.32 4.96
N ARG A 159 0.27 14.92 3.88
CA ARG A 159 0.54 16.35 3.80
C ARG A 159 -0.74 17.17 3.65
N ASP A 160 -1.73 16.63 2.94
CA ASP A 160 -3.06 17.23 2.77
C ASP A 160 -4.02 16.93 3.93
N TYR A 161 -3.82 15.80 4.62
CA TYR A 161 -4.71 15.29 5.67
C TYR A 161 -5.18 16.34 6.70
N PRO A 162 -4.32 17.22 7.25
CA PRO A 162 -4.73 18.24 8.24
C PRO A 162 -5.81 19.21 7.74
N ALA A 163 -5.91 19.42 6.43
CA ALA A 163 -6.86 20.36 5.82
C ALA A 163 -8.20 19.71 5.47
N LEU A 164 -8.29 18.38 5.49
CA LEU A 164 -9.47 17.65 5.05
C LEU A 164 -10.57 17.64 6.11
N ASP A 165 -11.79 17.92 5.69
CA ASP A 165 -12.97 17.59 6.48
C ASP A 165 -13.46 16.15 6.20
N ALA A 166 -14.57 15.76 6.83
CA ALA A 166 -15.11 14.41 6.69
C ALA A 166 -15.66 14.11 5.28
N GLU A 167 -16.16 15.13 4.57
CA GLU A 167 -16.71 14.98 3.22
C GLU A 167 -15.58 14.86 2.20
N ASP A 168 -14.59 15.76 2.26
CA ASP A 168 -13.41 15.74 1.40
C ASP A 168 -12.62 14.44 1.58
N TYR A 169 -12.43 14.00 2.83
CA TYR A 169 -11.80 12.72 3.13
C TYR A 169 -12.54 11.55 2.50
N ALA A 170 -13.87 11.50 2.65
CA ALA A 170 -14.68 10.41 2.10
C ALA A 170 -14.60 10.39 0.56
N ALA A 171 -14.64 11.55 -0.08
CA ALA A 171 -14.48 11.66 -1.54
C ALA A 171 -13.12 11.15 -2.02
N LEU A 172 -12.03 11.45 -1.30
CA LEU A 172 -10.69 10.96 -1.64
C LEU A 172 -10.52 9.47 -1.37
N ALA A 173 -11.02 8.98 -0.24
CA ALA A 173 -10.81 7.59 0.21
C ALA A 173 -11.73 6.59 -0.50
N TYR A 174 -12.95 6.97 -0.86
CA TYR A 174 -13.96 6.07 -1.44
C TYR A 174 -14.39 6.46 -2.87
N GLY A 175 -13.99 7.62 -3.37
CA GLY A 175 -14.40 8.11 -4.69
C GLY A 175 -15.90 8.44 -4.76
N PRO A 176 -16.59 8.22 -5.90
CA PRO A 176 -18.03 8.47 -6.04
C PRO A 176 -18.92 7.53 -5.22
N SER A 177 -18.34 6.54 -4.55
CA SER A 177 -19.04 5.63 -3.65
C SER A 177 -19.23 6.30 -2.29
N ALA A 178 -20.45 6.26 -1.72
CA ALA A 178 -20.64 6.71 -0.35
C ALA A 178 -19.83 5.84 0.62
N PRO A 179 -19.28 6.41 1.72
CA PRO A 179 -18.67 5.60 2.77
C PRO A 179 -19.65 4.52 3.23
N PRO A 180 -19.20 3.28 3.47
CA PRO A 180 -20.09 2.23 3.92
C PRO A 180 -20.80 2.67 5.20
N ASP A 181 -22.14 2.64 5.20
CA ASP A 181 -22.91 2.94 6.40
C ASP A 181 -22.59 1.88 7.46
N LEU A 182 -21.75 2.25 8.43
CA LEU A 182 -21.38 1.37 9.54
C LEU A 182 -22.61 0.99 10.40
N ASN A 183 -23.75 1.68 10.25
CA ASN A 183 -25.02 1.28 10.85
C ASN A 183 -25.82 0.30 9.98
N ALA A 184 -25.59 0.22 8.66
CA ALA A 184 -26.20 -0.79 7.80
C ALA A 184 -25.66 -2.20 8.11
N ALA A 185 -24.43 -2.28 8.62
CA ALA A 185 -23.79 -3.49 9.16
C ALA A 185 -24.39 -3.98 10.50
N ARG A 186 -25.41 -3.32 11.07
CA ARG A 186 -26.15 -3.80 12.25
C ARG A 186 -27.18 -4.89 11.93
N ARG A 187 -27.15 -5.49 10.74
CA ARG A 187 -27.84 -6.77 10.53
C ARG A 187 -27.04 -7.85 11.27
N ILE A 188 -27.59 -8.36 12.37
CA ILE A 188 -27.08 -9.58 13.00
C ILE A 188 -27.37 -10.72 12.03
N THR A 189 -26.42 -11.05 11.16
CA THR A 189 -26.49 -12.19 10.25
C THR A 189 -25.95 -13.43 10.95
N PHE A 190 -26.83 -14.39 11.23
CA PHE A 190 -26.44 -15.72 11.67
C PHE A 190 -26.25 -16.62 10.44
N GLY A 191 -25.01 -16.70 9.95
CA GLY A 191 -24.47 -17.80 9.16
C GLY A 191 -25.34 -18.34 8.02
N GLY A 192 -25.30 -17.68 6.87
CA GLY A 192 -25.51 -18.28 5.55
C GLY A 192 -24.21 -18.24 4.73
N LEU A 193 -23.87 -19.29 3.99
CA LEU A 193 -22.70 -19.29 3.08
C LEU A 193 -22.83 -18.23 1.96
N ASN A 194 -24.06 -17.90 1.56
CA ASN A 194 -24.32 -16.84 0.58
C ASN A 194 -24.04 -15.45 1.18
N ASP A 195 -24.35 -15.23 2.46
CA ASP A 195 -24.10 -13.96 3.16
C ASP A 195 -22.61 -13.64 3.24
N ARG A 196 -21.75 -14.66 3.25
CA ARG A 196 -20.29 -14.49 3.33
C ARG A 196 -19.69 -14.04 2.01
N LEU A 197 -20.19 -14.51 0.87
CA LEU A 197 -19.73 -14.00 -0.43
C LEU A 197 -20.16 -12.53 -0.60
N ASP A 198 -21.42 -12.20 -0.24
CA ASP A 198 -21.93 -10.84 -0.30
C ASP A 198 -21.10 -9.87 0.57
N GLU A 199 -20.76 -10.26 1.81
CA GLU A 199 -19.90 -9.47 2.70
C GLU A 199 -18.48 -9.28 2.15
N LEU A 200 -17.92 -10.31 1.51
CA LEU A 200 -16.61 -10.23 0.88
C LEU A 200 -16.63 -9.34 -0.36
N THR A 201 -17.65 -9.44 -1.21
CA THR A 201 -17.81 -8.58 -2.37
C THR A 201 -18.02 -7.13 -1.96
N ASP A 202 -18.79 -6.85 -0.90
CA ASP A 202 -18.94 -5.51 -0.33
C ASP A 202 -17.60 -4.94 0.15
N THR A 203 -16.73 -5.79 0.69
CA THR A 203 -15.38 -5.39 1.13
C THR A 203 -14.49 -5.03 -0.06
N CYS A 204 -14.50 -5.85 -1.12
CA CYS A 204 -13.76 -5.59 -2.34
C CYS A 204 -14.28 -4.34 -3.08
N ALA A 205 -15.59 -4.16 -3.13
CA ALA A 205 -16.27 -3.07 -3.82
C ALA A 205 -15.91 -1.68 -3.26
N ARG A 206 -15.50 -1.59 -1.99
CA ARG A 206 -15.00 -0.34 -1.38
C ARG A 206 -13.87 0.30 -2.17
N CYS A 207 -13.02 -0.52 -2.78
CA CYS A 207 -11.89 -0.05 -3.59
C CYS A 207 -12.12 -0.33 -5.08
N HIS A 208 -12.59 -1.53 -5.42
CA HIS A 208 -12.71 -1.98 -6.81
C HIS A 208 -14.04 -1.63 -7.48
N GLY A 209 -14.99 -1.06 -6.74
CA GLY A 209 -16.35 -0.79 -7.19
C GLY A 209 -17.27 -2.02 -7.14
N GLU A 210 -18.57 -1.80 -6.94
CA GLU A 210 -19.59 -2.86 -7.02
C GLU A 210 -19.64 -3.51 -8.41
N ASP A 211 -19.28 -2.74 -9.43
CA ASP A 211 -19.16 -3.18 -10.82
C ASP A 211 -17.81 -3.84 -11.14
N GLY A 212 -16.85 -3.85 -10.19
CA GLY A 212 -15.50 -4.37 -10.39
C GLY A 212 -14.68 -3.58 -11.43
N LEU A 213 -15.10 -2.38 -11.81
CA LEU A 213 -14.44 -1.56 -12.84
C LEU A 213 -13.31 -0.69 -12.30
N GLY A 214 -12.89 -0.88 -11.04
CA GLY A 214 -11.82 -0.10 -10.43
C GLY A 214 -12.20 1.38 -10.28
N ARG A 215 -11.32 2.18 -9.70
CA ARG A 215 -11.55 3.62 -9.50
C ARG A 215 -10.24 4.38 -9.72
N GLU A 216 -10.16 5.11 -10.83
CA GLU A 216 -9.15 6.14 -11.13
C GLU A 216 -7.70 5.81 -10.69
N GLY A 217 -7.25 4.57 -10.93
CA GLY A 217 -5.88 4.12 -10.67
C GLY A 217 -5.56 3.72 -9.23
N THR A 218 -6.48 3.87 -8.27
CA THR A 218 -6.26 3.43 -6.88
C THR A 218 -6.48 1.93 -6.70
N ALA A 219 -7.41 1.37 -7.48
CA ALA A 219 -7.70 -0.05 -7.52
C ALA A 219 -7.94 -0.50 -8.98
N PRO A 220 -7.30 -1.60 -9.43
CA PRO A 220 -7.49 -2.10 -10.79
C PRO A 220 -8.90 -2.62 -11.04
N ARG A 221 -9.27 -2.66 -12.32
CA ARG A 221 -10.41 -3.42 -12.85
C ARG A 221 -10.23 -4.90 -12.55
N LEU A 222 -11.24 -5.50 -11.93
CA LEU A 222 -11.38 -6.93 -11.68
C LEU A 222 -12.40 -7.58 -12.63
N ALA A 223 -13.41 -6.83 -13.05
CA ALA A 223 -14.50 -7.35 -13.87
C ALA A 223 -14.00 -7.91 -15.20
N GLY A 224 -14.44 -9.12 -15.54
CA GLY A 224 -14.05 -9.82 -16.76
C GLY A 224 -12.61 -10.33 -16.78
N GLN A 225 -11.85 -10.19 -15.69
CA GLN A 225 -10.50 -10.73 -15.58
C GLN A 225 -10.51 -12.27 -15.60
N SER A 226 -9.39 -12.89 -15.98
CA SER A 226 -9.26 -14.35 -15.88
C SER A 226 -9.40 -14.82 -14.43
N GLN A 227 -10.31 -15.77 -14.20
CA GLN A 227 -10.47 -16.44 -12.91
C GLN A 227 -9.14 -17.03 -12.41
N ALA A 228 -8.44 -17.80 -13.25
CA ALA A 228 -7.18 -18.44 -12.86
C ALA A 228 -6.10 -17.41 -12.49
N TYR A 229 -6.03 -16.28 -13.22
CA TYR A 229 -5.11 -15.20 -12.87
C TYR A 229 -5.47 -14.56 -11.52
N MET A 230 -6.75 -14.37 -11.23
CA MET A 230 -7.20 -13.80 -9.96
C MET A 230 -6.92 -14.74 -8.78
N GLU A 231 -7.16 -16.04 -8.93
CA GLU A 231 -6.81 -17.04 -7.90
C GLU A 231 -5.32 -16.97 -7.56
N GLU A 232 -4.44 -17.08 -8.57
CA GLU A 232 -2.98 -16.97 -8.37
C GLU A 232 -2.55 -15.61 -7.81
N THR A 233 -3.23 -14.53 -8.19
CA THR A 233 -2.94 -13.20 -7.71
C THR A 233 -3.30 -13.04 -6.23
N LEU A 234 -4.48 -13.49 -5.83
CA LEU A 234 -4.94 -13.45 -4.44
C LEU A 234 -4.09 -14.38 -3.56
N ASP A 235 -3.74 -15.57 -4.03
CA ASP A 235 -2.81 -16.48 -3.34
C ASP A 235 -1.42 -15.85 -3.16
N ALA A 236 -0.91 -15.17 -4.20
CA ALA A 236 0.37 -14.48 -4.13
C ALA A 236 0.36 -13.32 -3.13
N TYR A 237 -0.76 -12.59 -3.02
CA TYR A 237 -0.94 -11.58 -1.96
C TYR A 237 -1.02 -12.23 -0.56
N ALA A 238 -1.86 -13.26 -0.39
CA ALA A 238 -2.06 -13.93 0.90
C ALA A 238 -0.77 -14.56 1.45
N SER A 239 0.11 -15.02 0.57
CA SER A 239 1.42 -15.60 0.91
C SER A 239 2.57 -14.59 0.99
N GLY A 240 2.33 -13.32 0.68
CA GLY A 240 3.36 -12.26 0.62
C GLY A 240 4.33 -12.38 -0.55
N LEU A 241 4.06 -13.25 -1.53
CA LEU A 241 4.85 -13.37 -2.77
C LEU A 241 4.64 -12.19 -3.72
N ARG A 242 3.49 -11.51 -3.61
CA ARG A 242 3.16 -10.28 -4.34
C ARG A 242 3.02 -9.14 -3.33
N PRO A 243 4.06 -8.30 -3.13
CA PRO A 243 4.03 -7.29 -2.09
C PRO A 243 2.96 -6.21 -2.29
N SER A 244 2.13 -5.96 -1.28
CA SER A 244 1.23 -4.80 -1.23
C SER A 244 0.71 -4.53 0.18
N GLY A 245 0.74 -3.28 0.61
CA GLY A 245 0.23 -2.90 1.91
C GLY A 245 -1.28 -2.85 2.02
N ILE A 246 -1.97 -3.05 0.90
CA ILE A 246 -3.44 -3.09 0.83
C ILE A 246 -3.93 -4.49 0.58
N MET A 247 -3.43 -5.12 -0.48
CA MET A 247 -3.98 -6.41 -0.88
C MET A 247 -3.46 -7.58 -0.04
N GLU A 248 -2.27 -7.50 0.58
CA GLU A 248 -1.83 -8.54 1.52
C GLU A 248 -2.76 -8.68 2.73
N PRO A 249 -3.07 -7.63 3.53
CA PRO A 249 -3.94 -7.79 4.69
C PRO A 249 -5.37 -8.20 4.32
N VAL A 250 -5.84 -7.81 3.14
CA VAL A 250 -7.14 -8.28 2.61
C VAL A 250 -7.06 -9.77 2.29
N ALA A 251 -6.11 -10.17 1.44
CA ALA A 251 -6.00 -11.55 0.96
C ALA A 251 -5.62 -12.54 2.06
N ALA A 252 -4.82 -12.13 3.05
CA ALA A 252 -4.41 -12.98 4.17
C ALA A 252 -5.57 -13.45 5.06
N THR A 253 -6.75 -12.82 4.96
CA THR A 253 -7.96 -13.23 5.68
C THR A 253 -8.84 -14.22 4.91
N LEU A 254 -8.53 -14.45 3.64
CA LEU A 254 -9.31 -15.31 2.75
C LEU A 254 -8.86 -16.78 2.86
N SER A 255 -9.81 -17.69 2.83
CA SER A 255 -9.58 -19.11 2.58
C SER A 255 -9.54 -19.39 1.08
N GLN A 256 -8.95 -20.53 0.68
CA GLN A 256 -8.91 -20.94 -0.73
C GLN A 256 -10.31 -21.00 -1.38
N ALA A 257 -11.33 -21.41 -0.62
CA ALA A 257 -12.69 -21.48 -1.12
C ALA A 257 -13.27 -20.08 -1.41
N GLU A 258 -12.88 -19.07 -0.64
CA GLU A 258 -13.31 -17.68 -0.85
C GLU A 258 -12.55 -17.03 -1.99
N ILE A 259 -11.26 -17.31 -2.11
CA ILE A 259 -10.44 -16.88 -3.26
C ILE A 259 -11.06 -17.38 -4.57
N ALA A 260 -11.41 -18.68 -4.64
CA ALA A 260 -12.05 -19.25 -5.81
C ALA A 260 -13.42 -18.61 -6.11
N GLN A 261 -14.26 -18.38 -5.09
CA GLN A 261 -15.58 -17.75 -5.27
C GLN A 261 -15.47 -16.29 -5.72
N LEU A 262 -14.54 -15.51 -5.16
CA LEU A 262 -14.32 -14.13 -5.56
C LEU A 262 -13.77 -14.05 -6.99
N ALA A 263 -12.83 -14.93 -7.33
CA ALA A 263 -12.29 -15.00 -8.68
C ALA A 263 -13.36 -15.39 -9.71
N GLU A 264 -14.21 -16.38 -9.39
CA GLU A 264 -15.34 -16.74 -10.25
C GLU A 264 -16.32 -15.57 -10.41
N HIS A 265 -16.67 -14.90 -9.31
CA HIS A 265 -17.59 -13.76 -9.31
C HIS A 265 -17.10 -12.63 -10.24
N TYR A 266 -15.90 -12.11 -10.03
CA TYR A 266 -15.37 -10.99 -10.82
C TYR A 266 -15.08 -11.38 -12.27
N ALA A 267 -14.72 -12.64 -12.54
CA ALA A 267 -14.51 -13.13 -13.90
C ALA A 267 -15.82 -13.17 -14.69
N GLY A 268 -16.95 -13.37 -14.00
CA GLY A 268 -18.29 -13.37 -14.59
C GLY A 268 -18.89 -11.98 -14.81
N LEU A 269 -18.33 -10.92 -14.22
CA LEU A 269 -18.80 -9.55 -14.45
C LEU A 269 -18.42 -9.04 -15.84
N PRO A 270 -19.24 -8.18 -16.47
CA PRO A 270 -18.90 -7.54 -17.74
C PRO A 270 -17.68 -6.65 -17.56
N ALA A 271 -16.71 -6.72 -18.49
CA ALA A 271 -15.47 -5.96 -18.38
C ALA A 271 -15.68 -4.44 -18.50
N GLY A 272 -16.84 -4.03 -19.01
CA GLY A 272 -17.26 -2.63 -19.16
C GLY A 272 -16.47 -1.90 -20.26
N PRO A 273 -16.89 -0.69 -20.65
CA PRO A 273 -16.19 0.07 -21.68
C PRO A 273 -14.80 0.52 -21.20
N ALA A 274 -13.85 0.61 -22.13
CA ALA A 274 -12.57 1.26 -21.90
C ALA A 274 -12.75 2.77 -21.69
N ALA A 275 -11.72 3.42 -21.13
CA ALA A 275 -11.72 4.87 -21.05
C ALA A 275 -11.68 5.46 -22.48
N PRO A 276 -12.42 6.56 -22.75
CA PRO A 276 -12.34 7.21 -24.05
C PRO A 276 -10.92 7.72 -24.28
N ALA A 277 -10.41 7.52 -25.50
CA ALA A 277 -9.11 8.06 -25.89
C ALA A 277 -9.14 9.59 -25.84
N ASP A 278 -8.10 10.17 -25.24
CA ASP A 278 -7.85 11.61 -25.27
C ASP A 278 -7.26 11.98 -26.64
N PRO A 279 -7.97 12.78 -27.47
CA PRO A 279 -7.47 13.18 -28.80
C PRO A 279 -6.12 13.91 -28.74
N ASP A 280 -5.84 14.62 -27.65
CA ASP A 280 -4.57 15.33 -27.48
C ASP A 280 -3.39 14.36 -27.27
N ARG A 281 -3.67 13.07 -27.06
CA ARG A 281 -2.70 11.99 -26.84
C ARG A 281 -2.67 10.94 -27.95
N ASP A 282 -3.31 11.20 -29.09
CA ASP A 282 -3.37 10.28 -30.24
C ASP A 282 -1.99 9.79 -30.71
N ALA A 283 -0.99 10.68 -30.72
CA ALA A 283 0.37 10.33 -31.10
C ALA A 283 1.01 9.32 -30.13
N LEU A 284 0.79 9.52 -28.82
CA LEU A 284 1.30 8.65 -27.77
C LEU A 284 0.61 7.27 -27.80
N ILE A 285 -0.72 7.25 -27.99
CA ILE A 285 -1.49 6.01 -28.15
C ILE A 285 -1.03 5.23 -29.38
N THR A 286 -0.77 5.92 -30.49
CA THR A 286 -0.28 5.30 -31.74
C THR A 286 1.10 4.67 -31.55
N GLU A 287 2.01 5.35 -30.84
CA GLU A 287 3.31 4.79 -30.48
C GLU A 287 3.16 3.53 -29.59
N GLY A 288 2.29 3.61 -28.58
CA GLY A 288 1.97 2.48 -27.70
C GLY A 288 1.42 1.28 -28.46
N ALA A 289 0.52 1.50 -29.42
CA ALA A 289 -0.02 0.47 -30.30
C ALA A 289 1.08 -0.22 -31.13
N ALA A 290 2.00 0.57 -31.70
CA ALA A 290 3.10 0.03 -32.50
C ALA A 290 4.03 -0.86 -31.64
N LEU A 291 4.40 -0.40 -30.46
CA LEU A 291 5.22 -1.14 -29.50
C LEU A 291 4.50 -2.41 -29.01
N ALA A 292 3.23 -2.30 -28.64
CA ALA A 292 2.44 -3.43 -28.16
C ALA A 292 2.32 -4.54 -29.21
N LYS A 293 2.18 -4.17 -30.49
CA LYS A 293 1.99 -5.12 -31.59
C LYS A 293 3.27 -5.74 -32.08
N LEU A 294 4.32 -4.94 -32.32
CA LEU A 294 5.52 -5.42 -32.99
C LEU A 294 6.62 -5.81 -32.01
N GLY A 295 6.61 -5.27 -30.80
CA GLY A 295 7.80 -5.26 -29.94
C GLY A 295 8.95 -4.52 -30.65
N ASP A 296 10.18 -4.88 -30.30
CA ASP A 296 11.37 -4.44 -31.00
C ASP A 296 12.55 -5.42 -30.84
N ALA A 297 13.78 -4.98 -31.15
CA ALA A 297 14.96 -5.84 -31.05
C ALA A 297 15.23 -6.34 -29.62
N GLU A 298 14.76 -5.63 -28.60
CA GLU A 298 14.99 -5.95 -27.18
C GLU A 298 13.77 -6.59 -26.52
N ARG A 299 12.58 -6.49 -27.15
CA ARG A 299 11.29 -6.81 -26.52
C ARG A 299 10.35 -7.59 -27.44
N PRO A 300 9.67 -8.63 -26.92
CA PRO A 300 8.60 -9.29 -27.64
C PRO A 300 7.36 -8.40 -27.76
N SER A 301 6.50 -8.73 -28.73
CA SER A 301 5.14 -8.18 -28.81
C SER A 301 4.34 -8.45 -27.53
N CYS A 302 3.81 -7.40 -26.90
CA CYS A 302 2.94 -7.51 -25.72
C CYS A 302 1.67 -8.30 -26.05
N LEU A 303 1.10 -8.06 -27.23
CA LEU A 303 -0.15 -8.68 -27.69
C LEU A 303 0.00 -10.20 -27.92
N SER A 304 1.24 -10.70 -28.11
CA SER A 304 1.48 -12.14 -28.25
C SER A 304 1.14 -12.96 -26.99
N CYS A 305 1.15 -12.32 -25.82
CA CYS A 305 0.77 -12.91 -24.54
C CYS A 305 -0.58 -12.35 -24.02
N HIS A 306 -0.84 -11.06 -24.17
CA HIS A 306 -2.01 -10.39 -23.57
C HIS A 306 -3.25 -10.28 -24.48
N GLY A 307 -3.08 -10.45 -25.80
CA GLY A 307 -4.16 -10.32 -26.79
C GLY A 307 -4.64 -8.88 -27.02
N GLU A 308 -5.41 -8.68 -28.09
CA GLU A 308 -5.94 -7.37 -28.53
C GLU A 308 -7.21 -6.91 -27.80
N GLY A 309 -7.95 -7.80 -27.16
CA GLY A 309 -9.23 -7.47 -26.50
C GLY A 309 -9.55 -8.41 -25.34
N GLY A 310 -8.51 -8.81 -24.60
CA GLY A 310 -8.67 -9.69 -23.45
C GLY A 310 -8.92 -11.17 -23.79
N GLU A 311 -8.78 -11.61 -25.04
CA GLU A 311 -8.82 -13.03 -25.35
C GLU A 311 -7.53 -13.71 -24.89
N VAL A 312 -7.54 -14.17 -23.64
CA VAL A 312 -6.50 -14.98 -23.00
C VAL A 312 -6.50 -16.41 -23.61
N ARG A 313 -6.31 -16.54 -24.93
CA ARG A 313 -6.48 -17.83 -25.64
C ARG A 313 -5.32 -18.80 -25.39
N ARG A 314 -4.14 -18.32 -24.98
CA ARG A 314 -2.94 -19.16 -24.86
C ARG A 314 -2.70 -19.70 -23.45
N ASN A 315 -2.98 -18.90 -22.41
CA ASN A 315 -2.74 -19.30 -21.03
C ASN A 315 -3.61 -18.48 -20.07
N PRO A 316 -4.57 -19.09 -19.35
CA PRO A 316 -5.47 -18.37 -18.44
C PRO A 316 -4.75 -17.64 -17.30
N LEU A 317 -3.46 -17.89 -17.07
CA LEU A 317 -2.64 -17.17 -16.11
C LEU A 317 -2.07 -15.84 -16.65
N PHE A 318 -2.29 -15.51 -17.93
CA PHE A 318 -1.97 -14.19 -18.45
C PHE A 318 -3.14 -13.23 -18.25
N PRO A 319 -2.92 -12.07 -17.60
CA PRO A 319 -4.00 -11.15 -17.31
C PRO A 319 -4.50 -10.44 -18.56
N ARG A 320 -5.79 -10.14 -18.55
CA ARG A 320 -6.39 -9.14 -19.44
C ARG A 320 -5.95 -7.75 -18.98
N ILE A 321 -5.37 -6.99 -19.90
CA ILE A 321 -4.88 -5.62 -19.63
C ILE A 321 -5.57 -4.56 -20.50
N ALA A 322 -6.35 -4.97 -21.51
CA ALA A 322 -7.20 -4.08 -22.28
C ALA A 322 -8.21 -3.39 -21.36
N GLY A 323 -8.35 -2.07 -21.50
CA GLY A 323 -9.29 -1.25 -20.75
C GLY A 323 -8.91 -1.02 -19.29
N GLN A 324 -7.78 -1.57 -18.82
CA GLN A 324 -7.29 -1.35 -17.46
C GLN A 324 -6.91 0.12 -17.25
N ASP A 325 -7.02 0.61 -16.02
CA ASP A 325 -6.66 2.00 -15.70
C ASP A 325 -5.21 2.32 -16.10
N GLU A 326 -5.02 3.45 -16.77
CA GLU A 326 -3.71 3.87 -17.30
C GLU A 326 -2.66 4.01 -16.19
N ARG A 327 -3.01 4.59 -15.03
CA ARG A 327 -2.05 4.78 -13.94
C ARG A 327 -1.68 3.45 -13.32
N PHE A 328 -2.66 2.55 -13.15
CA PHE A 328 -2.37 1.19 -12.72
C PHE A 328 -1.38 0.52 -13.66
N LEU A 329 -1.60 0.59 -14.97
CA LEU A 329 -0.68 0.02 -15.97
C LEU A 329 0.71 0.66 -15.89
N LEU A 330 0.77 1.99 -15.78
CA LEU A 330 2.02 2.74 -15.68
C LEU A 330 2.85 2.31 -14.47
N VAL A 331 2.23 2.26 -13.29
CA VAL A 331 2.89 1.85 -12.03
C VAL A 331 3.41 0.42 -12.14
N TRP A 332 2.58 -0.51 -12.64
CA TRP A 332 2.98 -1.91 -12.75
C TRP A 332 4.07 -2.14 -13.77
N LEU A 333 4.04 -1.45 -14.92
CA LEU A 333 5.12 -1.51 -15.91
C LEU A 333 6.44 -0.99 -15.34
N ARG A 334 6.42 0.10 -14.56
CA ARG A 334 7.62 0.62 -13.86
C ARG A 334 8.13 -0.39 -12.83
N LEU A 335 7.26 -0.97 -12.00
CA LEU A 335 7.63 -2.00 -11.02
C LEU A 335 8.31 -3.20 -11.68
N TRP A 336 7.76 -3.69 -12.79
CA TRP A 336 8.36 -4.78 -13.56
C TRP A 336 9.62 -4.38 -14.30
N ARG A 337 9.74 -3.14 -14.78
CA ARG A 337 10.97 -2.66 -15.40
C ARG A 337 12.12 -2.69 -14.41
N ASP A 338 11.88 -2.17 -13.21
CA ASP A 338 12.93 -1.91 -12.23
C ASP A 338 13.36 -3.19 -11.50
N ARG A 339 12.49 -4.21 -11.41
CA ARG A 339 12.80 -5.49 -10.76
C ARG A 339 11.82 -6.62 -11.10
N PRO A 340 12.21 -7.89 -10.86
CA PRO A 340 11.25 -8.98 -10.79
C PRO A 340 10.21 -8.73 -9.69
N PHE A 341 8.94 -8.65 -10.09
CA PHE A 341 7.81 -8.26 -9.24
C PHE A 341 6.53 -9.02 -9.62
N GLY A 342 5.60 -9.25 -8.70
CA GLY A 342 4.25 -9.77 -9.02
C GLY A 342 3.89 -11.16 -8.47
N GLY A 343 4.85 -11.97 -8.01
CA GLY A 343 4.62 -13.19 -7.22
C GLY A 343 4.01 -14.41 -7.94
N THR A 344 3.28 -14.22 -9.04
CA THR A 344 2.67 -15.32 -9.83
C THR A 344 3.72 -16.12 -10.62
N PRO A 345 3.42 -17.35 -11.08
CA PRO A 345 4.37 -18.17 -11.83
C PRO A 345 4.96 -17.52 -13.09
N TYR A 346 4.25 -16.57 -13.70
CA TYR A 346 4.68 -15.87 -14.93
C TYR A 346 5.12 -14.42 -14.69
N ALA A 347 5.21 -13.98 -13.43
CA ALA A 347 5.68 -12.64 -13.07
C ALA A 347 7.05 -12.28 -13.67
N GLN A 348 7.95 -13.26 -13.75
CA GLN A 348 9.30 -13.09 -14.33
C GLN A 348 9.25 -12.77 -15.83
N VAL A 349 8.25 -13.27 -16.56
CA VAL A 349 8.09 -12.98 -17.99
C VAL A 349 7.81 -11.50 -18.20
N MET A 350 7.02 -10.89 -17.32
CA MET A 350 6.76 -9.45 -17.37
C MET A 350 7.99 -8.60 -17.06
N HIS A 351 8.84 -9.03 -16.12
CA HIS A 351 10.11 -8.35 -15.89
C HIS A 351 10.99 -8.34 -17.15
N GLU A 352 11.14 -9.49 -17.81
CA GLU A 352 11.92 -9.58 -19.07
C GLU A 352 11.32 -8.74 -20.20
N ALA A 353 9.98 -8.65 -20.27
CA ALA A 353 9.30 -7.80 -21.26
C ALA A 353 9.45 -6.29 -20.96
N ALA A 354 9.53 -5.90 -19.68
CA ALA A 354 9.48 -4.51 -19.25
C ALA A 354 10.86 -3.87 -18.98
N ARG A 355 11.89 -4.64 -18.63
CA ARG A 355 13.18 -4.11 -18.12
C ARG A 355 13.94 -3.16 -19.04
N TRP A 356 13.58 -3.11 -20.33
CA TRP A 356 14.19 -2.21 -21.32
C TRP A 356 13.28 -1.04 -21.71
N LEU A 357 12.09 -0.92 -21.12
CA LEU A 357 11.18 0.20 -21.38
C LEU A 357 11.76 1.52 -20.87
N THR A 358 11.79 2.53 -21.73
CA THR A 358 11.98 3.91 -21.28
C THR A 358 10.71 4.42 -20.60
N ASP A 359 10.79 5.55 -19.87
CA ASP A 359 9.59 6.16 -19.28
C ASP A 359 8.55 6.53 -20.34
N ALA A 360 8.98 7.13 -21.46
CA ALA A 360 8.10 7.48 -22.58
C ALA A 360 7.40 6.24 -23.17
N GLN A 361 8.11 5.11 -23.31
CA GLN A 361 7.51 3.87 -23.81
C GLN A 361 6.54 3.24 -22.81
N THR A 362 6.85 3.35 -21.51
CA THR A 362 5.98 2.89 -20.43
C THR A 362 4.66 3.67 -20.45
N GLU A 363 4.74 5.00 -20.61
CA GLU A 363 3.59 5.89 -20.75
C GLU A 363 2.79 5.60 -22.03
N ALA A 364 3.46 5.39 -23.16
CA ALA A 364 2.82 5.05 -24.42
C ALA A 364 2.02 3.74 -24.34
N LEU A 365 2.61 2.69 -23.75
CA LEU A 365 1.94 1.41 -23.56
C LEU A 365 0.75 1.53 -22.61
N ALA A 366 0.91 2.24 -21.50
CA ALA A 366 -0.18 2.47 -20.54
C ALA A 366 -1.36 3.21 -21.18
N ALA A 367 -1.09 4.29 -21.93
CA ALA A 367 -2.10 5.06 -22.66
C ALA A 367 -2.81 4.23 -23.74
N TYR A 368 -2.08 3.38 -24.46
CA TYR A 368 -2.67 2.50 -25.45
C TYR A 368 -3.61 1.46 -24.82
N PHE A 369 -3.11 0.68 -23.86
CA PHE A 369 -3.90 -0.42 -23.28
C PHE A 369 -5.13 0.06 -22.50
N SER A 370 -5.11 1.26 -21.92
CA SER A 370 -6.27 1.82 -21.19
C SER A 370 -7.46 2.18 -22.07
N THR A 371 -7.19 2.44 -23.36
CA THR A 371 -8.22 2.79 -24.37
C THR A 371 -8.71 1.58 -25.17
N LEU A 372 -8.06 0.43 -24.99
CA LEU A 372 -8.37 -0.78 -25.74
C LEU A 372 -9.64 -1.45 -25.21
N ASP A 373 -10.59 -1.73 -26.10
CA ASP A 373 -11.87 -2.34 -25.73
C ASP A 373 -11.65 -3.77 -25.16
N PRO A 374 -11.96 -4.02 -23.87
CA PRO A 374 -11.77 -5.33 -23.24
C PRO A 374 -12.75 -6.40 -23.72
N GLU A 375 -13.77 -6.04 -24.50
CA GLU A 375 -14.73 -6.97 -25.10
C GLU A 375 -14.50 -7.17 -26.61
N SER A 376 -13.50 -6.50 -27.19
CA SER A 376 -13.19 -6.63 -28.61
C SER A 376 -12.73 -8.06 -28.93
N ARG A 377 -13.50 -8.75 -29.79
CA ARG A 377 -13.10 -10.07 -30.30
C ARG A 377 -12.16 -9.86 -31.48
N SER A 378 -10.99 -10.49 -31.43
CA SER A 378 -10.17 -10.61 -32.63
C SER A 378 -10.88 -11.55 -33.61
N ASP A 379 -11.26 -11.05 -34.79
CA ASP A 379 -11.74 -11.90 -35.88
C ASP A 379 -10.68 -12.98 -36.13
N PRO A 380 -11.05 -14.26 -36.23
CA PRO A 380 -10.09 -15.31 -36.52
C PRO A 380 -9.43 -14.98 -37.85
N ALA A 381 -8.11 -14.73 -37.81
CA ALA A 381 -7.32 -14.51 -39.01
C ALA A 381 -7.59 -15.62 -40.03
N GLU A 382 -8.08 -15.24 -41.22
CA GLU A 382 -8.24 -16.10 -42.39
C GLU A 382 -6.94 -16.77 -42.83
#